data_AF-A0A2H6BL95-F1
#
_entry.id   AF-A0A2H6BL95-F1
#
_cell.length_a   1.000
_cell.length_b   1.000
_cell.length_c   1.000
_cell.angle_alpha   90.00
_cell.angle_beta   90.00
_cell.angle_gamma   90.00
#
_symmetry.space_group_name_H-M   'P 1'
#
loop_
_entity.id
_entity.type
_entity.pdbx_description
1 polymer ?
#
loop_
_entity_poly.entity_id
_entity_poly.type
_entity_poly.pdbx_seq_one_letter_code
_entity_poly.pdbx_strand_id
1 'polypeptide(L)' 'MTEPTLTELHQKIDTGVRVAIAEAIERHRLLGESISIFKDGQIVTLTAAQIPPKPAKKTEV' A
#
# COMPACT_ATOMS: atom_id res chain seq x y z
N MET A 1 18.47 13.59 25.38
CA MET A 1 17.57 14.17 24.36
C MET A 1 16.71 13.01 23.84
N THR A 2 15.40 13.19 23.83
CA THR A 2 14.35 12.15 23.79
C THR A 2 14.26 11.42 22.44
N GLU A 3 14.80 10.21 22.36
CA GLU A 3 14.69 9.29 21.22
C GLU A 3 13.31 8.61 20.97
N PRO A 4 12.39 8.43 21.95
CA PRO A 4 11.17 7.63 21.70
C PRO A 4 10.14 8.34 20.79
N THR A 5 10.09 9.67 20.79
CA THR A 5 9.08 10.44 20.05
C THR A 5 9.29 10.43 18.54
N LEU A 6 10.54 10.30 18.08
CA LEU A 6 10.85 10.20 16.65
C LEU A 6 10.26 8.90 16.07
N THR A 7 10.34 7.81 16.85
CA THR A 7 9.90 6.47 16.45
C THR A 7 8.39 6.41 16.23
N GLU A 8 7.59 6.99 17.12
CA GLU A 8 6.12 7.02 17.00
C GLU A 8 5.65 7.84 15.79
N LEU A 9 6.30 8.98 15.52
CA LEU A 9 5.98 9.80 14.36
C LEU A 9 6.28 9.06 13.06
N HIS A 10 7.45 8.41 12.97
CA HIS A 10 7.81 7.59 11.82
C HIS A 10 6.83 6.44 11.58
N GLN A 11 6.39 5.76 12.65
CA GLN A 11 5.39 4.70 12.56
C GLN A 11 4.04 5.20 12.02
N LYS A 12 3.60 6.38 12.48
CA LYS A 12 2.35 6.99 12.02
C LYS A 12 2.43 7.36 10.53
N ILE A 13 3.56 7.91 10.10
CA ILE A 13 3.81 8.24 8.69
C ILE A 13 3.84 6.98 7.84
N ASP A 14 4.62 5.96 8.23
CA ASP A 14 4.72 4.69 7.51
C ASP A 14 3.34 4.01 7.38
N THR A 15 2.55 4.02 8.46
CA THR A 15 1.17 3.50 8.44
C THR A 15 0.30 4.26 7.44
N GLY A 16 0.32 5.59 7.47
CA GLY A 16 -0.46 6.43 6.55
C GLY A 16 -0.07 6.21 5.09
N VAL A 17 1.23 6.14 4.80
CA VAL A 17 1.76 5.88 3.46
C VAL A 17 1.32 4.51 2.96
N ARG A 18 1.42 3.46 3.78
CA ARG A 18 0.95 2.10 3.40
C ARG A 18 -0.53 2.07 3.08
N VAL A 19 -1.35 2.76 3.86
CA VAL A 19 -2.80 2.85 3.63
C VAL A 19 -3.09 3.53 2.30
N ALA A 20 -2.46 4.69 2.05
CA ALA A 20 -2.67 5.44 0.81
C ALA A 20 -2.23 4.63 -0.43
N ILE A 21 -1.08 3.95 -0.35
CA ILE A 21 -0.60 3.07 -1.44
C ILE A 21 -1.58 1.92 -1.67
N ALA A 22 -2.06 1.26 -0.62
CA ALA A 22 -3.01 0.16 -0.74
C ALA A 22 -4.34 0.61 -1.38
N GLU A 23 -4.81 1.82 -1.06
CA GLU A 23 -6.02 2.40 -1.64
C GLU A 23 -5.85 2.77 -3.11
N ALA A 24 -4.70 3.33 -3.48
CA ALA A 24 -4.38 3.63 -4.88
C ALA A 24 -4.33 2.35 -5.72
N ILE A 25 -3.64 1.32 -5.23
CA ILE A 25 -3.56 0.01 -5.92
C ILE A 25 -4.95 -0.60 -6.09
N GLU A 26 -5.78 -0.57 -5.04
CA GLU A 26 -7.16 -1.09 -5.10
C GLU A 26 -8.02 -0.31 -6.10
N ARG A 27 -7.86 1.02 -6.17
CA ARG A 27 -8.54 1.84 -7.18
C ARG A 27 -8.18 1.40 -8.59
N HIS A 28 -6.89 1.21 -8.89
CA HIS A 28 -6.47 0.73 -10.21
C HIS A 28 -7.02 -0.67 -10.52
N ARG A 29 -7.03 -1.57 -9.53
CA ARG A 29 -7.65 -2.91 -9.65
C ARG A 29 -9.13 -2.81 -10.04
N LEU A 30 -9.90 -1.94 -9.39
CA LEU A 30 -11.33 -1.77 -9.65
C LEU A 30 -11.62 -1.09 -10.99
N LEU A 31 -10.74 -0.21 -11.46
CA LEU A 31 -10.87 0.47 -12.74
C LEU A 31 -10.37 -0.38 -13.93
N GLY A 32 -9.78 -1.55 -13.69
CA GLY A 32 -9.19 -2.36 -14.76
C GLY A 32 -7.85 -1.82 -15.25
N GLU A 33 -7.25 -0.88 -14.54
CA GLU A 33 -6.00 -0.23 -14.91
C GLU A 33 -4.79 -1.07 -14.45
N SER A 34 -3.72 -1.01 -15.24
CA SER A 34 -2.46 -1.69 -14.90
C SER A 34 -1.56 -0.78 -14.07
N ILE A 35 -0.76 -1.38 -13.19
CA ILE A 35 0.27 -0.67 -12.41
C ILE A 35 1.65 -1.22 -12.76
N SER A 36 2.68 -0.39 -12.69
CA SER A 36 4.07 -0.84 -12.79
C SER A 36 4.77 -0.66 -11.46
N ILE A 37 5.46 -1.70 -11.02
CA ILE A 37 6.21 -1.73 -9.76
C ILE A 37 7.66 -2.11 -10.03
N PHE A 38 8.57 -1.62 -9.21
CA PHE A 38 9.94 -2.10 -9.21
C PHE A 38 10.06 -3.28 -8.25
N LYS A 39 10.44 -4.45 -8.76
CA LYS A 39 10.57 -5.69 -8.00
C LYS A 39 11.81 -6.44 -8.47
N ASP A 40 12.65 -6.89 -7.55
CA ASP A 40 13.83 -7.72 -7.82
C ASP A 40 14.76 -7.13 -8.89
N GLY A 41 14.95 -5.79 -8.87
CA GLY A 41 15.83 -5.09 -9.81
C GLY A 41 15.20 -4.78 -11.17
N GLN A 42 13.92 -5.12 -11.38
CA GLN A 42 13.24 -4.98 -12.67
C GLN A 42 11.90 -4.25 -12.53
N ILE A 43 11.45 -3.60 -13.60
CA ILE A 43 10.10 -3.04 -13.68
C ILE A 43 9.15 -4.16 -14.10
N VAL A 44 8.16 -4.46 -13.26
CA VAL A 44 7.12 -5.44 -13.50
C VAL A 44 5.78 -4.73 -13.60
N THR A 45 5.06 -4.93 -14.70
CA THR A 45 3.71 -4.42 -14.88
C THR A 45 2.70 -5.49 -14.49
N LEU A 46 1.79 -5.14 -13.59
CA LEU A 46 0.66 -5.97 -13.16
C LEU A 46 -0.62 -5.42 -13.78
N THR A 47 -1.35 -6.29 -14.46
CA THR A 47 -2.72 -5.97 -14.90
C THR A 47 -3.68 -6.05 -13.72
N ALA A 48 -4.86 -5.42 -13.83
CA ALA A 48 -5.85 -5.41 -12.75
C ALA A 48 -6.23 -6.81 -12.24
N ALA A 49 -6.24 -7.83 -13.10
CA ALA A 49 -6.54 -9.22 -12.71
C ALA A 49 -5.44 -9.87 -11.87
N GLN A 50 -4.20 -9.35 -11.93
CA GLN A 50 -3.05 -9.85 -11.19
C GLN A 50 -2.87 -9.13 -9.85
N ILE A 51 -3.59 -8.02 -9.62
CA ILE A 51 -3.56 -7.29 -8.36
C ILE A 51 -4.49 -7.99 -7.36
N PRO A 52 -3.98 -8.46 -6.20
CA PRO A 52 -4.82 -9.07 -5.19
C PRO A 52 -5.80 -8.04 -4.59
N PRO A 53 -7.03 -8.44 -4.23
CA PRO A 53 -7.97 -7.54 -3.60
C PRO A 53 -7.43 -7.08 -2.24
N LYS A 54 -7.63 -5.80 -1.91
CA LYS A 54 -7.31 -5.29 -0.56
C LYS A 54 -8.02 -6.17 0.48
N PRO A 55 -7.30 -6.72 1.48
CA PRO A 55 -7.95 -7.50 2.53
C PRO A 55 -8.97 -6.60 3.22
N ALA A 56 -10.22 -7.07 3.30
CA ALA A 56 -11.23 -6.40 4.09
C ALA A 56 -10.70 -6.33 5.52
N LYS A 57 -10.52 -5.11 6.06
CA LYS A 57 -10.42 -4.98 7.51
C LYS A 57 -11.68 -5.64 8.04
N LYS A 58 -11.54 -6.75 8.78
CA LYS A 58 -12.62 -7.19 9.66
C LYS A 58 -12.88 -5.99 10.56
N THR A 59 -14.01 -5.34 10.35
CA THR A 59 -14.57 -4.41 11.32
C THR A 59 -14.84 -5.27 12.56
N GLU A 60 -13.88 -5.31 13.47
CA GLU A 60 -14.13 -5.77 14.83
C GLU A 60 -15.01 -4.68 15.44
N VAL A 61 -16.30 -5.01 15.54
CA VAL A 61 -17.34 -4.27 16.28
C VAL A 61 -17.15 -4.45 17.76
#